data_AF-A0A7J6W7C6-F1
#
_entry.id   AF-A0A7J6W7C6-F1
#
_cell.length_a   1.000
_cell.length_b   1.000
_cell.length_c   1.000
_cell.angle_alpha   90.00
_cell.angle_beta   90.00
_cell.angle_gamma   90.00
#
_symmetry.space_group_name_H-M   'P 1'
#
loop_
_entity.id
_entity.type
_entity.pdbx_description
1 polymer ?
#
loop_
_entity_poly.entity_id
_entity_poly.type
_entity_poly.pdbx_seq_one_letter_code
_entity_poly.pdbx_strand_id
1 'polypeptide(L)'
;MEDYPEELRTPPVTLVSLVGFPELHSTISTYLHTEQPPINTLALPDFSKISVMARNPKDKTLDSSSSAQPGGILKKDWLLKHRTRAPAVIAALFSSQHVSGDPAQWLQVCTDLENLKVVARGRNAKTVVVVVQSTESDEVSEDRIIALRKRAEVDSKYLLNFVSDASQLKESLNRLGSTFAELANTYYREEGKRIKA
;
A
#
# COMPACT_ATOMS: atom_id res chain seq x y z
N MET A 1 9.15 13.11 -30.10
CA MET A 1 8.82 12.94 -28.67
C MET A 1 7.73 11.89 -28.47
N GLU A 2 6.88 11.61 -29.48
CA GLU A 2 5.87 10.55 -29.45
C GLU A 2 6.44 9.12 -29.41
N ASP A 3 7.70 8.93 -29.82
CA ASP A 3 8.40 7.63 -29.83
C ASP A 3 8.76 7.09 -28.43
N TYR A 4 8.65 7.92 -27.38
CA TYR A 4 8.89 7.46 -26.03
C TYR A 4 7.67 6.70 -25.48
N PRO A 5 7.87 5.67 -24.64
CA PRO A 5 6.79 5.06 -23.87
C PRO A 5 5.99 6.12 -23.09
N GLU A 6 4.68 5.91 -22.97
CA GLU A 6 3.77 6.85 -22.29
C GLU A 6 4.24 7.17 -20.88
N GLU A 7 4.88 6.21 -20.24
CA GLU A 7 5.33 6.34 -18.86
C GLU A 7 6.44 7.37 -18.68
N LEU A 8 7.20 7.66 -19.74
CA LEU A 8 8.23 8.69 -19.78
C LEU A 8 7.69 10.07 -20.21
N ARG A 9 6.45 10.12 -20.70
CA ARG A 9 5.80 11.34 -21.20
C ARG A 9 4.82 11.95 -20.20
N THR A 10 4.30 11.15 -19.28
CA THR A 10 3.36 11.58 -18.25
C THR A 10 4.07 11.84 -16.91
N PRO A 11 3.52 12.68 -16.02
CA PRO A 11 4.06 12.86 -14.68
C PRO A 11 4.21 11.53 -13.91
N PRO A 12 5.10 11.46 -12.91
CA PRO A 12 5.25 10.27 -12.08
C PRO A 12 3.92 9.99 -11.36
N VAL A 13 3.40 8.77 -11.55
CA VAL A 13 2.17 8.31 -10.92
C VAL A 13 2.50 7.22 -9.92
N THR A 14 2.11 7.46 -8.66
CA THR A 14 2.25 6.49 -7.59
C THR A 14 1.15 5.45 -7.67
N LEU A 15 1.47 4.18 -7.40
CA LEU A 15 0.48 3.13 -7.24
C LEU A 15 0.39 2.67 -5.78
N VAL A 16 -0.81 2.72 -5.20
CA VAL A 16 -1.13 2.20 -3.86
C VAL A 16 -2.12 1.06 -3.98
N SER A 17 -1.96 0.00 -3.19
CA SER A 17 -2.98 -1.05 -3.10
C SER A 17 -3.84 -0.84 -1.86
N LEU A 18 -5.16 -0.87 -2.02
CA LEU A 18 -6.14 -0.87 -0.94
C LEU A 18 -6.64 -2.29 -0.75
N VAL A 19 -6.42 -2.88 0.43
CA VAL A 19 -6.74 -4.28 0.71
C VAL A 19 -7.73 -4.36 1.87
N GLY A 20 -8.85 -5.04 1.65
CA GLY A 20 -9.91 -5.16 2.65
C GLY A 20 -10.78 -3.91 2.76
N PHE A 21 -11.95 -4.03 3.38
CA PHE A 21 -12.94 -2.95 3.55
C PHE A 21 -13.33 -2.26 2.23
N PRO A 22 -13.94 -2.99 1.27
CA PRO A 22 -14.22 -2.49 -0.08
C PRO A 22 -15.14 -1.27 -0.13
N GLU A 23 -15.96 -1.06 0.89
CA GLU A 23 -16.91 0.07 1.00
C GLU A 23 -16.22 1.43 0.89
N LEU A 24 -14.98 1.56 1.36
CA LEU A 24 -14.22 2.82 1.29
C LEU A 24 -13.35 2.95 0.05
N HIS A 25 -13.19 1.90 -0.76
CA HIS A 25 -12.24 1.92 -1.87
C HIS A 25 -12.57 3.03 -2.86
N SER A 26 -13.83 3.14 -3.29
CA SER A 26 -14.25 4.18 -4.23
C SER A 26 -13.98 5.60 -3.70
N THR A 27 -14.29 5.85 -2.43
CA THR A 27 -14.10 7.15 -1.77
C THR A 27 -12.61 7.51 -1.69
N ILE A 28 -11.78 6.59 -1.18
CA ILE A 28 -10.33 6.78 -1.05
C ILE A 28 -9.71 6.94 -2.43
N SER A 29 -10.04 6.05 -3.38
CA SER A 29 -9.53 6.10 -4.75
C SER A 29 -9.87 7.42 -5.42
N THR A 30 -11.11 7.89 -5.33
CA THR A 30 -11.52 9.17 -5.94
C THR A 30 -10.72 10.32 -5.35
N TYR A 31 -10.62 10.40 -4.03
CA TYR A 31 -9.83 11.43 -3.34
C TYR A 31 -8.37 11.42 -3.79
N LEU A 32 -7.72 10.26 -3.77
CA LEU A 32 -6.31 10.09 -4.15
C LEU A 32 -6.01 10.45 -5.62
N HIS A 33 -6.98 10.27 -6.53
CA HIS A 33 -6.84 10.72 -7.92
C HIS A 33 -6.95 12.24 -8.08
N THR A 34 -7.54 12.96 -7.12
CA THR A 34 -7.62 14.43 -7.13
C THR A 34 -6.37 15.11 -6.56
N GLU A 35 -5.50 14.35 -5.89
CA GLU A 35 -4.24 14.86 -5.34
C GLU A 35 -3.25 15.28 -6.44
N GLN A 36 -2.28 16.13 -6.08
CA GLN A 36 -1.23 16.58 -6.99
C GLN A 36 0.16 16.27 -6.41
N PRO A 37 0.92 15.31 -6.96
CA PRO A 37 0.58 14.45 -8.11
C PRO A 37 -0.49 13.38 -7.76
N PRO A 38 -1.23 12.88 -8.76
CA PRO A 38 -2.28 11.90 -8.54
C PRO A 38 -1.71 10.55 -8.06
N ILE A 39 -2.44 9.89 -7.18
CA ILE A 39 -2.11 8.57 -6.65
C ILE A 39 -3.12 7.56 -7.20
N ASN A 40 -2.64 6.66 -8.05
CA ASN A 40 -3.42 5.54 -8.57
C ASN A 40 -3.62 4.48 -7.47
N THR A 41 -4.73 3.76 -7.58
CA THR A 41 -5.10 2.73 -6.62
C THR A 41 -5.38 1.39 -7.30
N LEU A 42 -4.96 0.31 -6.64
CA LEU A 42 -5.35 -1.07 -6.94
C LEU A 42 -6.25 -1.54 -5.78
N ALA A 43 -7.54 -1.74 -6.06
CA ALA A 43 -8.52 -2.16 -5.06
C ALA A 43 -8.61 -3.69 -5.00
N LEU A 44 -8.30 -4.28 -3.83
CA LEU A 44 -8.45 -5.69 -3.52
C LEU A 44 -9.51 -5.85 -2.41
N PRO A 45 -10.71 -6.36 -2.72
CA PRO A 45 -11.82 -6.35 -1.76
C PRO A 45 -11.57 -7.24 -0.53
N ASP A 46 -10.70 -8.23 -0.67
CA ASP A 46 -10.38 -9.20 0.37
C ASP A 46 -8.88 -9.51 0.41
N PHE A 47 -8.41 -10.04 1.53
CA PHE A 47 -7.01 -10.42 1.74
C PHE A 47 -6.61 -11.71 1.01
N SER A 48 -7.56 -12.51 0.51
CA SER A 48 -7.24 -13.73 -0.25
C SER A 48 -6.60 -13.41 -1.61
N LYS A 49 -6.88 -12.22 -2.16
CA LYS A 49 -6.39 -11.77 -3.47
C LYS A 49 -5.03 -11.06 -3.43
N ILE A 50 -4.40 -10.92 -2.27
CA ILE A 50 -3.08 -10.25 -2.15
C ILE A 50 -1.98 -10.95 -2.96
N SER A 51 -2.16 -12.23 -3.29
CA SER A 51 -1.23 -13.00 -4.12
C SER A 51 -1.08 -12.42 -5.54
N VAL A 52 -2.06 -11.67 -6.04
CA VAL A 52 -1.96 -10.91 -7.31
C VAL A 52 -0.78 -9.93 -7.28
N MET A 53 -0.44 -9.43 -6.09
CA MET A 53 0.69 -8.55 -5.86
C MET A 53 1.97 -9.31 -5.46
N ALA A 54 1.94 -10.62 -5.30
CA ALA A 54 3.14 -11.39 -4.99
C ALA A 54 4.10 -11.39 -6.19
N ARG A 55 5.41 -11.38 -5.91
CA ARG A 55 6.44 -11.42 -6.97
C ARG A 55 6.38 -12.77 -7.69
N ASN A 56 6.28 -12.74 -9.02
CA ASN A 56 6.26 -13.97 -9.80
C ASN A 56 7.67 -14.57 -9.91
N PRO A 57 7.81 -15.91 -10.05
CA PRO A 57 9.11 -16.54 -10.32
C PRO A 57 9.78 -16.01 -11.59
N LYS A 58 8.98 -15.60 -12.59
CA LYS A 58 9.48 -14.94 -13.82
C LYS A 58 10.07 -13.55 -13.57
N ASP A 59 9.62 -12.85 -12.52
CA ASP A 59 10.26 -11.59 -12.10
C ASP A 59 11.64 -11.86 -11.48
N LYS A 60 11.82 -13.01 -10.80
CA LYS A 60 13.15 -13.42 -10.33
C LYS A 60 14.09 -13.68 -11.50
N THR A 61 13.66 -14.34 -12.57
CA THR A 61 14.52 -14.62 -13.73
C THR A 61 14.91 -13.37 -14.52
N LEU A 62 14.02 -12.37 -14.57
CA LEU A 62 14.33 -11.07 -15.17
C LEU A 62 15.31 -10.26 -14.30
N ASP A 63 15.27 -10.41 -12.97
CA ASP A 63 16.17 -9.75 -12.03
C ASP A 63 17.47 -10.54 -11.76
N SER A 64 17.48 -11.84 -12.07
CA SER A 64 18.62 -12.76 -11.91
C SER A 64 19.38 -13.02 -13.21
N SER A 65 19.13 -12.28 -14.29
CA SER A 65 20.08 -12.19 -15.40
C SER A 65 21.28 -11.37 -14.95
N SER A 66 22.11 -11.98 -14.11
CA SER A 66 23.38 -11.50 -13.57
C SER A 66 24.49 -11.39 -14.62
N SER A 67 24.14 -11.13 -15.88
CA SER A 67 25.10 -10.65 -16.86
C SER A 67 25.21 -9.14 -16.68
N ALA A 68 26.15 -8.69 -15.84
CA ALA A 68 26.73 -7.36 -15.75
C ALA A 68 25.95 -6.26 -16.52
N GLN A 69 24.74 -5.92 -16.07
CA GLN A 69 24.09 -4.71 -16.58
C GLN A 69 24.84 -3.53 -15.98
N PRO A 70 25.26 -2.54 -16.78
CA PRO A 70 25.82 -1.32 -16.24
C PRO A 70 24.81 -0.71 -15.26
N GLY A 71 25.26 -0.47 -14.01
CA GLY A 71 24.47 0.27 -13.04
C GLY A 71 24.00 1.60 -13.62
N GLY A 72 22.82 2.06 -13.21
CA GLY A 72 22.21 3.30 -13.67
C GLY A 72 21.30 3.16 -14.89
N ILE A 73 21.14 1.97 -15.48
CA ILE A 73 20.20 1.74 -16.58
C ILE A 73 18.90 1.10 -16.08
N LEU A 74 17.77 1.77 -16.33
CA LEU A 74 16.44 1.24 -16.06
C LEU A 74 16.05 0.16 -17.08
N LYS A 75 15.42 -0.92 -16.61
CA LYS A 75 14.79 -1.89 -17.51
C LYS A 75 13.61 -1.25 -18.23
N LYS A 76 13.37 -1.65 -19.48
CA LYS A 76 12.34 -1.08 -20.36
C LYS A 76 10.95 -1.00 -19.70
N ASP A 77 10.55 -2.06 -18.98
CA ASP A 77 9.22 -2.17 -18.37
C ASP A 77 9.20 -1.75 -16.89
N TRP A 78 10.29 -1.18 -16.36
CA TRP A 78 10.39 -0.85 -14.94
C TRP A 78 9.30 0.16 -14.55
N LEU A 79 9.18 1.27 -15.28
CA LEU A 79 8.15 2.28 -15.02
C LEU A 79 6.72 1.71 -15.17
N LEU A 80 6.46 0.96 -16.25
CA LEU A 80 5.16 0.32 -16.47
C LEU A 80 4.77 -0.59 -15.32
N LYS A 81 5.71 -1.43 -14.85
CA LYS A 81 5.51 -2.33 -13.70
C LYS A 81 5.14 -1.57 -12.44
N HIS A 82 5.89 -0.52 -12.08
CA HIS A 82 5.67 0.24 -10.85
C HIS A 82 4.48 1.21 -10.92
N ARG A 83 3.88 1.40 -12.10
CA ARG A 83 2.64 2.16 -12.30
C ARG A 83 1.38 1.33 -12.35
N THR A 84 1.49 0.02 -12.65
CA THR A 84 0.32 -0.82 -12.94
C THR A 84 0.23 -2.12 -12.16
N ARG A 85 1.35 -2.66 -11.65
CA ARG A 85 1.41 -4.03 -11.08
C ARG A 85 2.14 -4.14 -9.75
N ALA A 86 3.10 -3.26 -9.48
CA ALA A 86 3.90 -3.27 -8.26
C ALA A 86 3.60 -2.01 -7.44
N PRO A 87 2.63 -2.09 -6.50
CA PRO A 87 2.29 -0.93 -5.68
C PRO A 87 3.46 -0.54 -4.79
N ALA A 88 3.70 0.76 -4.66
CA ALA A 88 4.70 1.33 -3.76
C ALA A 88 4.26 1.21 -2.29
N VAL A 89 2.96 1.31 -2.04
CA VAL A 89 2.35 1.24 -0.71
C VAL A 89 1.20 0.25 -0.73
N ILE A 90 1.05 -0.52 0.35
CA ILE A 90 -0.08 -1.43 0.57
C ILE A 90 -0.78 -0.98 1.86
N ALA A 91 -2.01 -0.52 1.71
CA ALA A 91 -2.90 -0.16 2.79
C ALA A 91 -3.79 -1.35 3.14
N ALA A 92 -3.66 -1.86 4.36
CA ALA A 92 -4.53 -2.89 4.90
C ALA A 92 -5.64 -2.24 5.73
N LEU A 93 -6.88 -2.31 5.26
CA LEU A 93 -8.03 -1.73 5.92
C LEU A 93 -8.76 -2.81 6.73
N PHE A 94 -8.88 -2.58 8.02
CA PHE A 94 -9.63 -3.43 8.94
C PHE A 94 -10.72 -2.61 9.61
N SER A 95 -11.94 -3.14 9.69
CA SER A 95 -12.98 -2.55 10.53
C SER A 95 -12.55 -2.61 11.99
N SER A 96 -12.81 -1.55 12.76
CA SER A 96 -12.62 -1.53 14.22
C SER A 96 -13.29 -2.71 14.90
N GLN A 97 -14.46 -3.15 14.38
CA GLN A 97 -15.20 -4.29 14.89
C GLN A 97 -14.46 -5.62 14.69
N HIS A 98 -13.72 -5.79 13.59
CA HIS A 98 -12.90 -7.00 13.37
C HIS A 98 -11.62 -6.99 14.23
N VAL A 99 -11.12 -5.81 14.59
CA VAL A 99 -9.91 -5.64 15.42
C VAL A 99 -10.23 -5.83 16.91
N SER A 100 -11.35 -5.27 17.36
CA SER A 100 -11.83 -5.35 18.75
C SER A 100 -12.79 -6.51 19.02
N GLY A 101 -13.17 -7.25 17.98
CA GLY A 101 -14.17 -8.29 18.04
C GLY A 101 -13.71 -9.57 18.72
N ASP A 102 -14.38 -10.67 18.38
CA ASP A 102 -14.13 -11.95 19.02
C ASP A 102 -12.72 -12.51 18.71
N PRO A 103 -12.23 -13.52 19.46
CA PRO A 103 -10.91 -14.10 19.23
C PRO A 103 -10.69 -14.67 17.81
N ALA A 104 -11.74 -15.11 17.12
CA ALA A 104 -11.63 -15.66 15.77
C ALA A 104 -11.43 -14.54 14.75
N GLN A 105 -12.17 -13.43 14.88
CA GLN A 105 -11.98 -12.22 14.06
C GLN A 105 -10.57 -11.65 14.24
N TRP A 106 -10.10 -11.56 15.50
CA TRP A 106 -8.73 -11.13 15.77
C TRP A 106 -7.66 -12.07 15.18
N LEU A 107 -7.88 -13.38 15.24
CA LEU A 107 -6.97 -14.37 14.64
C LEU A 107 -6.91 -14.23 13.11
N GLN A 108 -8.04 -13.94 12.47
CA GLN A 108 -8.10 -13.68 11.04
C GLN A 108 -7.29 -12.43 10.68
N VAL A 109 -7.46 -11.31 11.40
CA VAL A 109 -6.64 -10.08 11.23
C VAL A 109 -5.15 -10.40 11.35
N CYS A 110 -4.76 -11.18 12.36
CA CYS A 110 -3.36 -11.58 12.52
C CYS A 110 -2.85 -12.40 11.33
N THR A 111 -3.66 -13.32 10.80
CA THR A 111 -3.31 -14.17 9.66
C THR A 111 -3.15 -13.35 8.39
N ASP A 112 -4.08 -12.43 8.15
CA ASP A 112 -4.06 -11.52 7.00
C ASP A 112 -2.83 -10.60 7.04
N LEU A 113 -2.47 -10.08 8.21
CA LEU A 113 -1.25 -9.29 8.38
C LEU A 113 0.03 -10.10 8.10
N GLU A 114 0.13 -11.35 8.57
CA GLU A 114 1.29 -12.19 8.28
C GLU A 114 1.43 -12.46 6.77
N ASN A 115 0.32 -12.81 6.11
CA ASN A 115 0.31 -13.04 4.67
C ASN A 115 0.69 -11.77 3.89
N LEU A 116 0.18 -10.61 4.33
CA LEU A 116 0.50 -9.32 3.72
C LEU A 116 1.98 -8.96 3.85
N LYS A 117 2.60 -9.22 5.01
CA LYS A 117 4.04 -8.99 5.22
C LYS A 117 4.89 -9.77 4.23
N VAL A 118 4.55 -11.03 3.97
CA VAL A 118 5.27 -11.86 2.99
C VAL A 118 5.22 -11.21 1.60
N VAL A 119 4.04 -10.76 1.17
CA VAL A 119 3.85 -10.07 -0.12
C VAL A 119 4.62 -8.74 -0.18
N ALA A 120 4.47 -7.91 0.86
CA ALA A 120 5.10 -6.60 0.94
C ALA A 120 6.63 -6.70 0.88
N ARG A 121 7.25 -7.58 1.69
CA ARG A 121 8.69 -7.83 1.68
C ARG A 121 9.19 -8.33 0.33
N GLY A 122 8.44 -9.23 -0.32
CA GLY A 122 8.79 -9.76 -1.64
C GLY A 122 8.87 -8.71 -2.74
N ARG A 123 8.14 -7.59 -2.58
CA ARG A 123 8.09 -6.45 -3.53
C ARG A 123 8.78 -5.19 -3.01
N ASN A 124 9.38 -5.24 -1.81
CA ASN A 124 9.87 -4.08 -1.06
C ASN A 124 8.82 -2.97 -0.87
N ALA A 125 7.54 -3.32 -0.95
CA ALA A 125 6.45 -2.35 -0.82
C ALA A 125 6.35 -1.89 0.64
N LYS A 126 5.96 -0.63 0.83
CA LYS A 126 5.69 -0.09 2.17
C LYS A 126 4.31 -0.52 2.64
N THR A 127 4.15 -0.77 3.93
CA THR A 127 2.87 -1.20 4.51
C THR A 127 2.35 -0.11 5.44
N VAL A 128 1.04 0.14 5.35
CA VAL A 128 0.28 0.99 6.26
C VAL A 128 -0.96 0.23 6.70
N VAL A 129 -1.27 0.29 7.98
CA VAL A 129 -2.45 -0.37 8.56
C VAL A 129 -3.46 0.71 8.87
N VAL A 130 -4.70 0.51 8.43
CA VAL A 130 -5.79 1.46 8.59
C VAL A 130 -6.91 0.78 9.36
N VAL A 131 -7.25 1.32 10.52
CA VAL A 131 -8.39 0.88 11.32
C VAL A 131 -9.56 1.80 11.00
N VAL A 132 -10.60 1.24 10.38
CA VAL A 132 -11.78 1.97 9.94
C VAL A 132 -12.81 2.00 11.07
N GLN A 133 -13.18 3.20 11.47
CA GLN A 133 -14.15 3.51 12.52
C GLN A 133 -15.38 4.16 11.88
N SER A 134 -16.57 3.69 12.24
CA SER A 134 -17.81 4.30 11.72
C SER A 134 -18.11 5.60 12.46
N THR A 135 -17.80 5.63 13.76
CA THR A 135 -17.92 6.80 14.63
C THR A 135 -16.66 6.95 15.48
N GLU A 136 -16.41 8.14 16.04
CA GLU A 136 -15.31 8.35 17.01
C GLU A 136 -15.43 7.44 18.24
N SER A 137 -16.63 7.00 18.58
CA SER A 137 -16.88 6.11 19.72
C SER A 137 -16.45 4.66 19.46
N ASP A 138 -16.15 4.28 18.21
CA ASP A 138 -15.63 2.95 17.86
C ASP A 138 -14.12 2.82 18.13
N GLU A 139 -13.65 3.40 19.23
CA GLU A 139 -12.24 3.41 19.58
C GLU A 139 -11.75 1.99 19.91
N VAL A 140 -10.66 1.58 19.26
CA VAL A 140 -10.00 0.31 19.52
C VAL A 140 -9.07 0.49 20.71
N SER A 141 -9.07 -0.47 21.65
CA SER A 141 -8.24 -0.35 22.85
C SER A 141 -6.75 -0.22 22.51
N GLU A 142 -6.03 0.54 23.32
CA GLU A 142 -4.58 0.76 23.17
C GLU A 142 -3.80 -0.57 23.07
N ASP A 143 -4.15 -1.56 23.88
CA ASP A 143 -3.52 -2.89 23.83
C ASP A 143 -3.69 -3.57 22.46
N ARG A 144 -4.86 -3.41 21.83
CA ARG A 144 -5.13 -3.94 20.48
C ARG A 144 -4.36 -3.18 19.42
N ILE A 145 -4.27 -1.86 19.52
CA ILE A 145 -3.45 -1.02 18.63
C ILE A 145 -1.96 -1.40 18.73
N ILE A 146 -1.44 -1.57 19.96
CA ILE A 146 -0.05 -2.01 20.21
C ILE A 146 0.19 -3.40 19.62
N ALA A 147 -0.75 -4.33 19.82
CA ALA A 147 -0.65 -5.68 19.26
C ALA A 147 -0.67 -5.66 17.73
N LEU A 148 -1.56 -4.88 17.11
CA LEU A 148 -1.69 -4.72 15.67
C LEU A 148 -0.39 -4.17 15.07
N ARG A 149 0.16 -3.11 15.68
CA ARG A 149 1.44 -2.50 15.28
C ARG A 149 2.57 -3.51 15.31
N LYS A 150 2.73 -4.24 16.43
CA LYS A 150 3.79 -5.26 16.59
C LYS A 150 3.64 -6.37 15.54
N ARG A 151 2.42 -6.82 15.26
CA ARG A 151 2.15 -7.89 14.30
C ARG A 151 2.43 -7.46 12.86
N ALA A 152 2.02 -6.24 12.50
CA ALA A 152 2.23 -5.66 11.18
C ALA A 152 3.68 -5.19 10.94
N GLU A 153 4.50 -5.08 11.99
CA GLU A 153 5.88 -4.57 11.94
C GLU A 153 5.96 -3.16 11.34
N VAL A 154 4.96 -2.33 11.64
CA VAL A 154 4.88 -0.94 11.18
C VAL A 154 5.23 0.03 12.29
N ASP A 155 5.72 1.21 11.90
CA ASP A 155 5.88 2.30 12.87
C ASP A 155 4.52 2.87 13.29
N SER A 156 4.47 3.53 14.45
CA SER A 156 3.23 4.09 15.00
C SER A 156 2.57 5.06 14.03
N LYS A 157 3.35 5.83 13.27
CA LYS A 157 2.81 6.79 12.30
C LYS A 157 2.14 6.14 11.09
N TYR A 158 2.38 4.85 10.85
CA TYR A 158 1.81 4.08 9.75
C TYR A 158 0.69 3.13 10.21
N LEU A 159 0.23 3.28 11.44
CA LEU A 159 -1.05 2.77 11.89
C LEU A 159 -2.00 3.98 12.00
N LEU A 160 -3.01 4.01 11.15
CA LEU A 160 -3.93 5.13 11.00
C LEU A 160 -5.33 4.73 11.48
N ASN A 161 -5.96 5.60 12.25
CA ASN A 161 -7.40 5.55 12.47
C ASN A 161 -8.07 6.33 11.36
N PHE A 162 -9.08 5.74 10.73
CA PHE A 162 -9.84 6.34 9.65
C PHE A 162 -11.30 6.42 10.07
N VAL A 163 -11.79 7.62 10.32
CA VAL A 163 -13.18 7.85 10.69
C VAL A 163 -13.98 8.13 9.41
N SER A 164 -14.95 7.28 9.11
CA SER A 164 -15.78 7.40 7.90
C SER A 164 -16.95 8.37 8.02
N ASP A 165 -17.18 8.92 9.22
CA ASP A 165 -18.21 9.94 9.46
C ASP A 165 -17.98 11.21 8.63
N ALA A 166 -19.06 11.82 8.15
CA ALA A 166 -19.01 12.96 7.24
C ALA A 166 -18.25 14.17 7.81
N SER A 167 -18.27 14.35 9.13
CA SER A 167 -17.59 15.48 9.78
C SER A 167 -16.06 15.36 9.74
N GLN A 168 -15.52 14.14 9.72
CA GLN A 168 -14.08 13.85 9.82
C GLN A 168 -13.50 13.13 8.61
N LEU A 169 -14.35 12.72 7.67
CA LEU A 169 -13.93 12.00 6.47
C LEU A 169 -12.83 12.75 5.72
N LYS A 170 -12.97 14.08 5.57
CA LYS A 170 -11.97 14.90 4.88
C LYS A 170 -10.62 14.90 5.59
N GLU A 171 -10.61 14.98 6.92
CA GLU A 171 -9.37 14.94 7.70
C GLU A 171 -8.71 13.56 7.62
N SER A 172 -9.50 12.49 7.75
CA SER A 172 -9.03 11.11 7.59
C SER A 172 -8.43 10.88 6.21
N LEU A 173 -9.07 11.38 5.14
CA LEU A 173 -8.56 11.32 3.77
C LEU A 173 -7.25 12.11 3.59
N ASN A 174 -7.18 13.33 4.12
CA ASN A 174 -5.95 14.13 4.06
C ASN A 174 -4.76 13.45 4.74
N ARG A 175 -4.99 12.90 5.94
CA ARG A 175 -3.96 12.16 6.69
C ARG A 175 -3.52 10.92 5.91
N LEU A 176 -4.47 10.16 5.37
CA LEU A 176 -4.22 8.99 4.55
C LEU A 176 -3.39 9.33 3.30
N GLY A 177 -3.80 10.34 2.53
CA GLY A 177 -3.10 10.81 1.33
C GLY A 177 -1.68 11.26 1.62
N SER A 178 -1.50 12.05 2.69
CA SER A 178 -0.17 12.51 3.12
C SER A 178 0.76 11.36 3.48
N THR A 179 0.28 10.37 4.26
CA THR A 179 1.05 9.17 4.61
C THR A 179 1.39 8.33 3.39
N PHE A 180 0.45 8.17 2.44
CA PHE A 180 0.70 7.40 1.22
C PHE A 180 1.75 8.08 0.34
N ALA A 181 1.68 9.41 0.18
CA ALA A 181 2.67 10.18 -0.56
C ALA A 181 4.07 10.07 0.08
N GLU A 182 4.19 10.16 1.40
CA GLU A 182 5.46 10.00 2.13
C GLU A 182 6.07 8.60 1.90
N LEU A 183 5.26 7.56 2.09
CA LEU A 183 5.72 6.18 1.93
C LEU A 183 6.09 5.85 0.49
N ALA A 184 5.31 6.34 -0.48
CA ALA A 184 5.63 6.19 -1.89
C ALA A 184 6.93 6.88 -2.28
N ASN A 185 7.15 8.12 -1.81
CA ASN A 185 8.41 8.83 -2.02
C ASN A 185 9.61 8.06 -1.44
N THR A 186 9.42 7.46 -0.26
CA THR A 186 10.45 6.62 0.37
C THR A 186 10.73 5.37 -0.47
N TYR A 187 9.69 4.70 -0.94
CA TYR A 187 9.79 3.53 -1.82
C TYR A 187 10.57 3.83 -3.10
N TYR A 188 10.16 4.84 -3.87
CA TYR A 188 10.81 5.18 -5.14
C TYR A 188 12.24 5.69 -4.94
N ARG A 189 12.53 6.36 -3.82
CA ARG A 189 13.90 6.75 -3.47
C ARG A 189 14.79 5.53 -3.19
N GLU A 190 14.28 4.53 -2.50
CA GLU A 190 15.02 3.29 -2.24
C GLU A 190 15.25 2.48 -3.51
N GLU A 191 14.22 2.35 -4.35
CA GLU A 191 14.35 1.67 -5.64
C GLU A 191 15.35 2.40 -6.56
N GLY A 192 15.30 3.74 -6.62
CA GLY A 192 16.26 4.54 -7.37
C GLY A 192 17.72 4.35 -6.91
N LYS A 193 17.96 4.13 -5.61
CA LYS A 193 19.30 3.78 -5.10
C LYS A 193 19.75 2.40 -5.58
N ARG A 194 18.85 1.43 -5.68
CA ARG A 194 19.16 0.07 -6.15
C ARG A 194 19.53 0.03 -7.62
N ILE A 195 18.93 0.89 -8.44
CA ILE A 195 19.24 1.00 -9.87
C ILE A 195 20.65 1.57 -10.09
N LYS A 196 21.13 2.46 -9.21
CA LYS A 196 22.47 3.06 -9.31
C LYS A 196 23.61 2.13 -8.89
N ALA A 197 23.31 1.12 -8.07
CA ALA A 197 24.29 0.20 -7.49
C ALA A 197 24.71 -0.90 -8.47
#